data_AF-A0A960KS19-F1
#
_entry.id   AF-A0A960KS19-F1
#
_cell.length_a   1.000
_cell.length_b   1.000
_cell.length_c   1.000
_cell.angle_alpha   90.00
_cell.angle_beta   90.00
_cell.angle_gamma   90.00
#
_symmetry.space_group_name_H-M   'P 1'
#
loop_
_entity.id
_entity.type
_entity.pdbx_description
1 polymer ?
#
loop_
_entity_poly.entity_id
_entity_poly.type
_entity_poly.pdbx_seq_one_letter_code
_entity_poly.pdbx_strand_id
1 'polypeptide(L)'
;LLIGNNADTGGATCQLEHCLIEKATRNLALHNTTQPATLANLELRDASDEGLFLMGVSTDPVLSNLSIHDNADFSVLLSGSPLPAMSGVTRTGNGEDRVAYTGQIEGDLTLDIAGYSEPVVFTGTTHVYGPANPRLTLTAGSELRFMSGARLNISYDAGENNVWRGQLTAVGTALDPIVFTADNGLSGGWNGLQFGGNADTGGATCQLEYCLIEMATRNLALHDTTQPATLANLELRDASDEGLFLLGVSTDPALSNLSIHDNADFSVLLSGSPLPAMSAVTRTGNGENRVAYTGQVEGDLTLDIAGYSEPVVFTGTTYVFGSANPRLTLTAGSELRFAPGASLRISYDTGNNNAWRGQLTAQGSASDPIVFTADDGLSGGWNGITFGNNADFGGAVSSMEHCRIELAGENLVFSSTNQPDTLRQCQLGAALTNGLRLTGSYPLVANCTFEDNATAIRLENSATTTIGNSLALSNSFLGNSTWYLYNNGAGDVDARYNGWCTSDGFTPADRIWDEVDDP
;
A
#
# COMPACT_ATOMS: atom_id res chain seq x y z
N LEU A 1 -14.49 7.01 -42.65
CA LEU A 1 -14.27 8.44 -42.96
C LEU A 1 -13.49 9.06 -41.82
N LEU A 2 -12.41 9.80 -42.09
CA LEU A 2 -11.60 10.47 -41.07
C LEU A 2 -11.73 11.99 -41.22
N ILE A 3 -12.10 12.67 -40.14
CA ILE A 3 -12.11 14.14 -40.00
C ILE A 3 -10.98 14.46 -39.01
N GLY A 4 -9.88 15.06 -39.50
CA GLY A 4 -8.63 15.18 -38.73
C GLY A 4 -8.21 16.61 -38.36
N ASN A 5 -7.04 16.71 -37.72
CA ASN A 5 -6.39 17.87 -37.06
C ASN A 5 -6.42 19.24 -37.78
N ASN A 6 -6.79 19.32 -39.06
CA ASN A 6 -6.86 20.56 -39.84
C ASN A 6 -8.26 20.86 -40.42
N ALA A 7 -9.28 20.04 -40.12
CA ALA A 7 -10.65 20.27 -40.59
C ALA A 7 -11.23 21.61 -40.08
N ASP A 8 -10.61 22.17 -39.04
CA ASP A 8 -11.13 23.27 -38.25
C ASP A 8 -10.30 24.56 -38.36
N THR A 9 -9.24 24.57 -39.20
CA THR A 9 -8.41 25.76 -39.38
C THR A 9 -9.23 26.91 -39.97
N GLY A 10 -9.16 28.09 -39.36
CA GLY A 10 -9.86 29.29 -39.86
C GLY A 10 -11.35 29.39 -39.53
N GLY A 11 -11.85 28.63 -38.54
CA GLY A 11 -13.25 28.66 -38.13
C GLY A 11 -14.17 27.79 -39.00
N ALA A 12 -13.59 26.87 -39.76
CA ALA A 12 -14.33 25.85 -40.48
C ALA A 12 -15.00 24.89 -39.48
N THR A 13 -16.24 24.51 -39.77
CA THR A 13 -16.99 23.49 -39.00
C THR A 13 -17.24 22.29 -39.92
N CYS A 14 -17.18 21.08 -39.38
CA CYS A 14 -17.54 19.88 -40.12
C CYS A 14 -19.02 19.57 -39.89
N GLN A 15 -19.78 19.48 -40.98
CA GLN A 15 -21.18 19.05 -40.96
C GLN A 15 -21.32 17.81 -41.82
N LEU A 16 -21.77 16.72 -41.22
CA LEU A 16 -22.18 15.52 -41.93
C LEU A 16 -23.65 15.29 -41.65
N GLU A 17 -24.46 15.30 -42.71
CA GLU A 17 -25.89 15.07 -42.62
C GLU A 17 -26.35 14.09 -43.69
N HIS A 18 -27.29 13.20 -43.36
CA HIS A 18 -27.96 12.30 -44.32
C HIS A 18 -27.01 11.38 -45.11
N CYS A 19 -25.98 10.84 -44.44
CA CYS A 19 -25.01 9.95 -45.07
C CYS A 19 -25.11 8.51 -44.55
N LEU A 20 -24.91 7.53 -45.45
CA LEU A 20 -24.59 6.15 -45.11
C LEU A 20 -23.07 5.96 -45.20
N ILE A 21 -22.47 5.40 -44.15
CA ILE A 21 -21.07 4.98 -44.12
C ILE A 21 -21.04 3.52 -43.70
N GLU A 22 -20.50 2.65 -44.56
CA GLU A 22 -20.51 1.21 -44.31
C GLU A 22 -19.21 0.51 -44.74
N LYS A 23 -18.94 -0.67 -44.15
CA LYS A 23 -17.89 -1.62 -44.59
C LYS A 23 -16.47 -1.04 -44.57
N ALA A 24 -16.21 -0.14 -43.61
CA ALA A 24 -14.89 0.40 -43.33
C ALA A 24 -14.22 -0.34 -42.15
N THR A 25 -12.95 -0.04 -41.86
CA THR A 25 -12.36 -0.47 -40.58
C THR A 25 -13.07 0.19 -39.41
N ARG A 26 -13.16 1.53 -39.46
CA ARG A 26 -14.01 2.35 -38.59
C ARG A 26 -14.89 3.19 -39.51
N ASN A 27 -16.20 3.23 -39.26
CA ASN A 27 -17.10 3.96 -40.18
C ASN A 27 -16.84 5.46 -40.13
N LEU A 28 -16.87 6.08 -38.96
CA LEU A 28 -16.58 7.51 -38.80
C LEU A 28 -15.59 7.76 -37.67
N ALA A 29 -14.55 8.55 -37.93
CA ALA A 29 -13.57 8.97 -36.93
C ALA A 29 -13.40 10.50 -36.94
N LEU A 30 -13.54 11.13 -35.78
CA LEU A 30 -13.17 12.52 -35.52
C LEU A 30 -11.88 12.51 -34.72
N HIS A 31 -10.86 13.21 -35.21
CA HIS A 31 -9.52 13.13 -34.67
C HIS A 31 -8.91 14.53 -34.45
N ASN A 32 -8.65 14.86 -33.19
CA ASN A 32 -8.14 16.13 -32.67
C ASN A 32 -8.85 17.35 -33.28
N THR A 33 -10.17 17.30 -33.33
CA THR A 33 -11.00 18.42 -33.78
C THR A 33 -11.26 19.37 -32.61
N THR A 34 -11.22 20.66 -32.88
CA THR A 34 -11.38 21.74 -31.90
C THR A 34 -12.66 22.55 -32.09
N GLN A 35 -13.33 22.41 -33.24
CA GLN A 35 -14.63 23.02 -33.52
C GLN A 35 -15.74 21.99 -33.41
N PRO A 36 -16.96 22.38 -33.00
CA PRO A 36 -18.07 21.45 -32.86
C PRO A 36 -18.43 20.89 -34.25
N ALA A 37 -18.37 19.57 -34.37
CA ALA A 37 -18.92 18.87 -35.52
C ALA A 37 -20.41 18.62 -35.29
N THR A 38 -21.24 18.89 -36.29
CA THR A 38 -22.64 18.45 -36.30
C THR A 38 -22.73 17.16 -37.09
N LEU A 39 -23.10 16.07 -36.43
CA LEU A 39 -23.30 14.76 -37.05
C LEU A 39 -24.79 14.41 -36.91
N ALA A 40 -25.53 14.52 -38.01
CA ALA A 40 -26.98 14.36 -38.00
C ALA A 40 -27.49 13.35 -39.04
N ASN A 41 -28.48 12.53 -38.69
CA ASN A 41 -29.16 11.65 -39.66
C ASN A 41 -28.18 10.73 -40.42
N LEU A 42 -27.24 10.10 -39.71
CA LEU A 42 -26.25 9.20 -40.31
C LEU A 42 -26.57 7.74 -40.04
N GLU A 43 -26.21 6.86 -40.96
CA GLU A 43 -26.20 5.41 -40.78
C GLU A 43 -24.74 4.92 -40.83
N LEU A 44 -24.27 4.29 -39.75
CA LEU A 44 -22.92 3.76 -39.59
C LEU A 44 -23.01 2.24 -39.36
N ARG A 45 -22.68 1.42 -40.37
CA ARG A 45 -22.83 -0.04 -40.27
C ARG A 45 -21.72 -0.92 -40.85
N ASP A 46 -21.70 -2.19 -40.45
CA ASP A 46 -20.81 -3.22 -41.03
C ASP A 46 -19.30 -2.87 -40.93
N ALA A 47 -18.86 -2.08 -39.95
CA ALA A 47 -17.43 -1.83 -39.74
C ALA A 47 -16.71 -3.06 -39.16
N SER A 48 -15.42 -3.24 -39.48
CA SER A 48 -14.61 -4.30 -38.87
C SER A 48 -14.18 -4.01 -37.43
N ASP A 49 -14.26 -2.75 -37.00
CA ASP A 49 -14.01 -2.26 -35.65
C ASP A 49 -15.26 -1.47 -35.18
N GLU A 50 -15.08 -0.28 -34.61
CA GLU A 50 -16.15 0.57 -34.10
C GLU A 50 -16.93 1.38 -35.18
N GLY A 51 -18.18 1.71 -34.87
CA GLY A 51 -19.02 2.56 -35.70
C GLY A 51 -18.57 4.02 -35.73
N LEU A 52 -18.49 4.65 -34.55
CA LEU A 52 -18.04 6.03 -34.36
C LEU A 52 -16.85 6.09 -33.41
N PHE A 53 -15.77 6.75 -33.82
CA PHE A 53 -14.58 6.98 -33.00
C PHE A 53 -14.32 8.47 -32.78
N LEU A 54 -14.26 8.92 -31.52
CA LEU A 54 -13.94 10.30 -31.14
C LEU A 54 -12.61 10.34 -30.38
N MET A 55 -11.56 10.83 -31.02
CA MET A 55 -10.21 10.86 -30.46
C MET A 55 -9.69 12.30 -30.34
N GLY A 56 -9.40 12.75 -29.12
CA GLY A 56 -8.86 14.08 -28.83
C GLY A 56 -9.79 15.24 -29.20
N VAL A 57 -11.10 15.01 -29.22
CA VAL A 57 -12.08 16.04 -29.59
C VAL A 57 -12.27 16.98 -28.40
N SER A 58 -12.00 18.27 -28.59
CA SER A 58 -11.96 19.23 -27.46
C SER A 58 -13.24 20.04 -27.25
N THR A 59 -14.24 19.90 -28.14
CA THR A 59 -15.57 20.52 -28.01
C THR A 59 -16.64 19.49 -28.33
N ASP A 60 -17.73 19.46 -27.56
CA ASP A 60 -18.78 18.44 -27.66
C ASP A 60 -19.39 18.40 -29.07
N PRO A 61 -19.16 17.35 -29.88
CA PRO A 61 -19.88 17.22 -31.13
C PRO A 61 -21.35 16.90 -30.81
N VAL A 62 -22.27 17.49 -31.58
CA VAL A 62 -23.70 17.21 -31.42
C VAL A 62 -24.05 16.01 -32.29
N LEU A 63 -24.40 14.90 -31.65
CA LEU A 63 -24.82 13.67 -32.30
C LEU A 63 -26.35 13.59 -32.31
N SER A 64 -26.95 13.62 -33.49
CA SER A 64 -28.41 13.58 -33.62
C SER A 64 -28.89 12.57 -34.67
N ASN A 65 -29.91 11.78 -34.34
CA ASN A 65 -30.54 10.83 -35.27
C ASN A 65 -29.53 9.89 -35.95
N LEU A 66 -28.61 9.30 -35.19
CA LEU A 66 -27.63 8.34 -35.73
C LEU A 66 -28.15 6.92 -35.60
N SER A 67 -28.01 6.11 -36.65
CA SER A 67 -28.20 4.66 -36.60
C SER A 67 -26.84 3.98 -36.69
N ILE A 68 -26.37 3.39 -35.59
CA ILE A 68 -25.08 2.72 -35.49
C ILE A 68 -25.33 1.23 -35.27
N HIS A 69 -25.05 0.37 -36.24
CA HIS A 69 -25.43 -1.03 -36.14
C HIS A 69 -24.52 -1.99 -36.88
N ASP A 70 -24.51 -3.26 -36.46
CA ASP A 70 -23.76 -4.34 -37.14
C ASP A 70 -22.26 -4.07 -37.31
N ASN A 71 -21.66 -3.22 -36.47
CA ASN A 71 -20.20 -3.02 -36.41
C ASN A 71 -19.58 -4.09 -35.50
N ALA A 72 -18.37 -4.56 -35.80
CA ALA A 72 -17.79 -5.70 -35.09
C ALA A 72 -17.33 -5.42 -33.65
N ASP A 73 -17.15 -4.16 -33.27
CA ASP A 73 -16.76 -3.73 -31.92
C ASP A 73 -17.81 -2.79 -31.28
N PHE A 74 -17.40 -1.86 -30.43
CA PHE A 74 -18.28 -0.87 -29.82
C PHE A 74 -19.00 0.03 -30.83
N SER A 75 -20.23 0.40 -30.50
CA SER A 75 -20.99 1.40 -31.27
C SER A 75 -20.28 2.77 -31.30
N VAL A 76 -19.79 3.24 -30.14
CA VAL A 76 -19.07 4.51 -29.99
C VAL A 76 -17.84 4.28 -29.13
N LEU A 77 -16.66 4.70 -29.62
CA LEU A 77 -15.41 4.67 -28.88
C LEU A 77 -14.90 6.09 -28.66
N LEU A 78 -14.54 6.41 -27.42
CA LEU A 78 -13.97 7.69 -27.00
C LEU A 78 -12.50 7.51 -26.61
N SER A 79 -11.64 8.47 -26.94
CA SER A 79 -10.26 8.53 -26.46
C SER A 79 -9.83 9.97 -26.24
N GLY A 80 -9.56 10.38 -25.00
CA GLY A 80 -9.19 11.76 -24.69
C GLY A 80 -10.28 12.78 -25.09
N SER A 81 -11.53 12.36 -25.16
CA SER A 81 -12.68 13.17 -25.61
C SER A 81 -13.79 13.16 -24.55
N PRO A 82 -14.60 14.23 -24.44
CA PRO A 82 -15.79 14.24 -23.58
C PRO A 82 -16.88 13.32 -24.12
N LEU A 83 -17.88 13.01 -23.29
CA LEU A 83 -19.09 12.35 -23.76
C LEU A 83 -19.89 13.34 -24.62
N PRO A 84 -20.14 13.06 -25.90
CA PRO A 84 -20.91 13.95 -26.74
C PRO A 84 -22.39 13.95 -26.37
N ALA A 85 -23.06 15.09 -26.56
CA ALA A 85 -24.52 15.16 -26.45
C ALA A 85 -25.16 14.28 -27.55
N MET A 86 -25.96 13.31 -27.13
CA MET A 86 -26.62 12.33 -28.00
C MET A 86 -28.13 12.47 -27.95
N SER A 87 -28.78 12.65 -29.11
CA SER A 87 -30.24 12.67 -29.24
C SER A 87 -30.69 11.80 -30.41
N GLY A 88 -31.64 10.89 -30.20
CA GLY A 88 -32.11 10.00 -31.27
C GLY A 88 -31.04 9.05 -31.83
N VAL A 89 -30.02 8.71 -31.03
CA VAL A 89 -28.98 7.74 -31.42
C VAL A 89 -29.44 6.33 -31.11
N THR A 90 -29.58 5.48 -32.13
CA THR A 90 -29.88 4.05 -32.00
C THR A 90 -28.62 3.22 -32.21
N ARG A 91 -28.38 2.26 -31.31
CA ARG A 91 -27.22 1.36 -31.31
C ARG A 91 -27.75 -0.07 -31.26
N THR A 92 -27.57 -0.86 -32.32
CA THR A 92 -28.14 -2.21 -32.37
C THR A 92 -27.26 -3.19 -33.12
N GLY A 93 -27.02 -4.38 -32.57
CA GLY A 93 -26.31 -5.45 -33.30
C GLY A 93 -24.83 -5.18 -33.51
N ASN A 94 -24.26 -4.17 -32.85
CA ASN A 94 -22.81 -4.00 -32.80
C ASN A 94 -22.22 -5.12 -31.92
N GLY A 95 -20.89 -5.29 -31.96
CA GLY A 95 -20.19 -6.15 -31.01
C GLY A 95 -20.55 -5.80 -29.57
N GLU A 96 -20.63 -4.50 -29.29
CA GLU A 96 -21.13 -3.93 -28.04
C GLU A 96 -21.98 -2.67 -28.31
N ASP A 97 -23.28 -2.71 -27.98
CA ASP A 97 -24.26 -1.63 -28.21
C ASP A 97 -24.15 -0.46 -27.19
N ARG A 98 -22.93 -0.13 -26.78
CA ARG A 98 -22.62 0.85 -25.72
C ARG A 98 -21.45 1.76 -26.09
N VAL A 99 -21.23 2.79 -25.25
CA VAL A 99 -20.11 3.71 -25.38
C VAL A 99 -18.92 3.15 -24.60
N ALA A 100 -17.77 3.10 -25.24
CA ALA A 100 -16.50 2.74 -24.62
C ALA A 100 -15.55 3.94 -24.53
N TYR A 101 -14.66 3.88 -23.54
CA TYR A 101 -13.54 4.78 -23.37
C TYR A 101 -12.23 3.99 -23.49
N THR A 102 -11.27 4.56 -24.21
CA THR A 102 -9.93 4.00 -24.38
C THR A 102 -8.87 5.11 -24.34
N GLY A 103 -7.61 4.72 -24.28
CA GLY A 103 -6.49 5.66 -24.30
C GLY A 103 -6.32 6.46 -23.01
N GLN A 104 -5.60 7.58 -23.13
CA GLN A 104 -5.09 8.40 -22.04
C GLN A 104 -5.78 9.77 -22.00
N ILE A 105 -5.80 10.40 -20.83
CA ILE A 105 -6.32 11.74 -20.62
C ILE A 105 -5.13 12.68 -20.41
N GLU A 106 -4.74 13.38 -21.47
CA GLU A 106 -3.53 14.23 -21.51
C GLU A 106 -3.83 15.73 -21.38
N GLY A 107 -5.12 16.10 -21.35
CA GLY A 107 -5.63 17.46 -21.11
C GLY A 107 -6.76 17.45 -20.10
N ASP A 108 -7.21 18.64 -19.68
CA ASP A 108 -8.39 18.77 -18.83
C ASP A 108 -9.62 18.20 -19.55
N LEU A 109 -10.33 17.31 -18.86
CA LEU A 109 -11.48 16.61 -19.38
C LEU A 109 -12.57 16.58 -18.31
N THR A 110 -13.77 17.05 -18.67
CA THR A 110 -14.98 16.75 -17.91
C THR A 110 -15.70 15.61 -18.61
N LEU A 111 -15.88 14.50 -17.91
CA LEU A 111 -16.65 13.36 -18.38
C LEU A 111 -18.00 13.38 -17.65
N ASP A 112 -18.97 14.09 -18.24
CA ASP A 112 -20.34 14.14 -17.74
C ASP A 112 -21.13 12.94 -18.27
N ILE A 113 -21.19 11.88 -17.48
CA ILE A 113 -21.92 10.64 -17.80
C ILE A 113 -23.07 10.39 -16.82
N ALA A 114 -23.36 11.37 -15.96
CA ALA A 114 -24.46 11.30 -15.01
C ALA A 114 -25.80 11.19 -15.74
N GLY A 115 -26.62 10.21 -15.35
CA GLY A 115 -27.93 10.00 -15.97
C GLY A 115 -27.88 9.49 -17.42
N TYR A 116 -26.69 9.16 -17.96
CA TYR A 116 -26.59 8.43 -19.21
C TYR A 116 -27.13 7.01 -19.00
N SER A 117 -28.04 6.58 -19.85
CA SER A 117 -28.86 5.37 -19.61
C SER A 117 -28.07 4.06 -19.61
N GLU A 118 -26.85 4.08 -20.13
CA GLU A 118 -25.94 2.94 -20.28
C GLU A 118 -24.59 3.35 -19.67
N PRO A 119 -23.95 2.57 -18.79
CA PRO A 119 -22.64 2.93 -18.24
C PRO A 119 -21.56 3.04 -19.32
N VAL A 120 -20.60 3.96 -19.13
CA VAL A 120 -19.43 4.09 -20.03
C VAL A 120 -18.36 3.08 -19.60
N VAL A 121 -17.85 2.32 -20.57
CA VAL A 121 -16.95 1.19 -20.32
C VAL A 121 -15.51 1.53 -20.69
N PHE A 122 -14.61 1.44 -19.73
CA PHE A 122 -13.17 1.62 -19.89
C PHE A 122 -12.53 0.30 -20.31
N THR A 123 -11.97 0.31 -21.52
CA THR A 123 -11.46 -0.90 -22.20
C THR A 123 -10.07 -1.34 -21.75
N GLY A 124 -9.33 -0.49 -21.04
CA GLY A 124 -7.96 -0.76 -20.63
C GLY A 124 -7.46 0.20 -19.57
N THR A 125 -6.14 0.26 -19.38
CA THR A 125 -5.54 1.23 -18.48
C THR A 125 -5.69 2.64 -19.06
N THR A 126 -6.43 3.49 -18.33
CA THR A 126 -6.53 4.93 -18.60
C THR A 126 -5.72 5.67 -17.56
N HIS A 127 -4.68 6.34 -18.00
CA HIS A 127 -3.94 7.27 -17.17
C HIS A 127 -4.44 8.69 -17.41
N VAL A 128 -4.61 9.44 -16.33
CA VAL A 128 -4.72 10.90 -16.37
C VAL A 128 -3.34 11.45 -16.11
N TYR A 129 -2.66 11.92 -17.16
CA TYR A 129 -1.29 12.43 -17.02
C TYR A 129 -0.88 13.38 -18.13
N GLY A 130 -0.01 14.33 -17.81
CA GLY A 130 0.59 15.19 -18.81
C GLY A 130 1.48 16.27 -18.20
N PRO A 131 2.22 17.03 -19.04
CA PRO A 131 3.07 18.11 -18.57
C PRO A 131 2.28 19.31 -18.01
N ALA A 132 1.00 19.41 -18.35
CA ALA A 132 0.10 20.51 -17.97
C ALA A 132 -0.79 20.20 -16.76
N ASN A 133 -0.51 19.14 -16.00
CA ASN A 133 -1.34 18.67 -14.87
C ASN A 133 -2.81 18.40 -15.26
N PRO A 134 -3.10 17.62 -16.31
CA PRO A 134 -4.47 17.36 -16.75
C PRO A 134 -5.37 16.86 -15.63
N ARG A 135 -6.61 17.34 -15.64
CA ARG A 135 -7.65 16.97 -14.68
C ARG A 135 -8.77 16.21 -15.36
N LEU A 136 -9.07 15.02 -14.84
CA LEU A 136 -10.36 14.36 -15.06
C LEU A 136 -11.36 14.86 -14.02
N THR A 137 -12.47 15.41 -14.49
CA THR A 137 -13.61 15.83 -13.65
C THR A 137 -14.80 14.93 -13.95
N LEU A 138 -15.36 14.32 -12.91
CA LEU A 138 -16.55 13.48 -12.97
C LEU A 138 -17.73 14.18 -12.28
N THR A 139 -18.92 14.06 -12.86
CA THR A 139 -20.16 14.63 -12.30
C THR A 139 -20.83 13.64 -11.34
N ALA A 140 -21.53 14.15 -10.33
CA ALA A 140 -22.25 13.31 -9.37
C ALA A 140 -23.27 12.38 -10.07
N GLY A 141 -23.34 11.13 -9.64
CA GLY A 141 -24.17 10.09 -10.28
C GLY A 141 -23.54 9.44 -11.52
N SER A 142 -22.26 9.75 -11.83
CA SER A 142 -21.52 9.05 -12.89
C SER A 142 -21.25 7.58 -12.52
N GLU A 143 -21.47 6.65 -13.45
CA GLU A 143 -21.09 5.23 -13.33
C GLU A 143 -20.04 4.88 -14.40
N LEU A 144 -18.85 4.48 -13.94
CA LEU A 144 -17.73 4.05 -14.78
C LEU A 144 -17.54 2.54 -14.60
N ARG A 145 -17.56 1.79 -15.71
CA ARG A 145 -17.30 0.35 -15.71
C ARG A 145 -15.94 0.04 -16.31
N PHE A 146 -15.19 -0.88 -15.71
CA PHE A 146 -13.85 -1.23 -16.15
C PHE A 146 -13.80 -2.69 -16.62
N MET A 147 -13.31 -2.90 -17.84
CA MET A 147 -13.08 -4.25 -18.36
C MET A 147 -11.98 -4.99 -17.59
N SER A 148 -11.89 -6.31 -17.80
CA SER A 148 -10.87 -7.16 -17.18
C SER A 148 -9.45 -6.59 -17.36
N GLY A 149 -8.79 -6.29 -16.24
CA GLY A 149 -7.43 -5.75 -16.20
C GLY A 149 -7.32 -4.24 -16.48
N ALA A 150 -8.43 -3.54 -16.76
CA ALA A 150 -8.46 -2.09 -16.84
C ALA A 150 -8.23 -1.44 -15.46
N ARG A 151 -7.73 -0.21 -15.44
CA ARG A 151 -7.58 0.63 -14.24
C ARG A 151 -7.65 2.09 -14.62
N LEU A 152 -8.02 2.92 -13.64
CA LEU A 152 -7.85 4.35 -13.70
C LEU A 152 -6.63 4.74 -12.87
N ASN A 153 -5.62 5.31 -13.51
CA ASN A 153 -4.39 5.72 -12.84
C ASN A 153 -4.22 7.25 -12.91
N ILE A 154 -4.06 7.89 -11.76
CA ILE A 154 -3.90 9.33 -11.65
C ILE A 154 -2.42 9.61 -11.46
N SER A 155 -1.87 10.33 -12.44
CA SER A 155 -0.44 10.44 -12.69
C SER A 155 0.23 9.12 -13.08
N TYR A 156 1.41 9.21 -13.67
CA TYR A 156 2.22 8.05 -14.05
C TYR A 156 3.69 8.42 -13.92
N ASP A 157 4.49 7.52 -13.36
CA ASP A 157 5.94 7.65 -13.45
C ASP A 157 6.41 6.97 -14.74
N ALA A 158 6.75 7.78 -15.75
CA ALA A 158 7.29 7.30 -17.02
C ALA A 158 8.82 7.11 -16.98
N GLY A 159 9.44 7.15 -15.79
CA GLY A 159 10.87 7.01 -15.58
C GLY A 159 11.59 8.37 -15.50
N GLU A 160 12.92 8.29 -15.31
CA GLU A 160 13.83 9.31 -14.74
C GLU A 160 13.79 10.74 -15.32
N ASN A 161 13.04 11.02 -16.38
CA ASN A 161 12.98 12.34 -17.01
C ASN A 161 11.57 12.87 -17.33
N ASN A 162 10.51 12.09 -17.07
CA ASN A 162 9.14 12.48 -17.40
C ASN A 162 8.25 12.46 -16.16
N VAL A 163 8.19 13.61 -15.48
CA VAL A 163 7.24 13.86 -14.38
C VAL A 163 5.86 14.13 -14.99
N TRP A 164 5.11 13.07 -15.21
CA TRP A 164 3.78 13.13 -15.78
C TRP A 164 2.72 13.13 -14.69
N ARG A 165 2.05 14.27 -14.54
CA ARG A 165 1.19 14.59 -13.41
C ARG A 165 -0.26 14.48 -13.82
N GLY A 166 -1.13 14.11 -12.90
CA GLY A 166 -2.57 13.99 -13.15
C GLY A 166 -3.38 14.46 -11.96
N GLN A 167 -4.62 14.84 -12.22
CA GLN A 167 -5.59 15.24 -11.19
C GLN A 167 -6.91 14.50 -11.42
N LEU A 168 -7.57 14.13 -10.31
CA LEU A 168 -8.95 13.64 -10.32
C LEU A 168 -9.81 14.52 -9.43
N THR A 169 -10.93 14.98 -9.97
CA THR A 169 -12.04 15.57 -9.19
C THR A 169 -13.26 14.69 -9.38
N ALA A 170 -13.51 13.84 -8.39
CA ALA A 170 -14.67 12.96 -8.31
C ALA A 170 -15.42 13.27 -7.02
N VAL A 171 -16.43 14.14 -7.13
CA VAL A 171 -17.23 14.60 -6.00
C VAL A 171 -18.70 14.28 -6.29
N GLY A 172 -19.16 13.17 -5.74
CA GLY A 172 -20.56 12.76 -5.79
C GLY A 172 -21.41 13.45 -4.73
N THR A 173 -22.60 12.90 -4.51
CA THR A 173 -23.43 13.24 -3.34
C THR A 173 -23.92 11.96 -2.66
N ALA A 174 -24.49 12.07 -1.46
CA ALA A 174 -25.08 10.93 -0.77
C ALA A 174 -26.24 10.27 -1.54
N LEU A 175 -26.93 11.03 -2.41
CA LEU A 175 -28.03 10.50 -3.24
C LEU A 175 -27.53 10.03 -4.60
N ASP A 176 -26.51 10.68 -5.14
CA ASP A 176 -25.94 10.43 -6.45
C ASP A 176 -24.42 10.23 -6.31
N PRO A 177 -23.97 9.11 -5.72
CA PRO A 177 -22.54 8.82 -5.61
C PRO A 177 -21.92 8.57 -6.99
N ILE A 178 -20.62 8.77 -7.12
CA ILE A 178 -19.87 8.33 -8.31
C ILE A 178 -19.46 6.87 -8.10
N VAL A 179 -19.72 6.02 -9.09
CA VAL A 179 -19.46 4.58 -9.03
C VAL A 179 -18.31 4.19 -9.96
N PHE A 180 -17.31 3.49 -9.42
CA PHE A 180 -16.25 2.82 -10.16
C PHE A 180 -16.38 1.31 -9.92
N THR A 181 -16.67 0.52 -10.96
CA THR A 181 -16.99 -0.92 -10.80
C THR A 181 -16.48 -1.77 -11.94
N ALA A 182 -16.46 -3.09 -11.75
CA ALA A 182 -16.08 -4.06 -12.78
C ALA A 182 -17.19 -4.21 -13.83
N ASP A 183 -16.84 -4.20 -15.11
CA ASP A 183 -17.81 -4.41 -16.18
C ASP A 183 -18.39 -5.85 -16.19
N ASN A 184 -17.56 -6.82 -15.79
CA ASN A 184 -17.96 -8.23 -15.73
C ASN A 184 -18.72 -8.59 -14.43
N GLY A 185 -18.88 -7.65 -13.49
CA GLY A 185 -19.56 -7.87 -12.21
C GLY A 185 -18.86 -8.86 -11.27
N LEU A 186 -17.56 -9.12 -11.46
CA LEU A 186 -16.78 -10.03 -10.63
C LEU A 186 -15.79 -9.25 -9.76
N SER A 187 -15.63 -9.68 -8.51
CA SER A 187 -14.52 -9.26 -7.65
C SER A 187 -13.16 -9.56 -8.32
N GLY A 188 -12.23 -8.61 -8.28
CA GLY A 188 -11.00 -8.69 -9.06
C GLY A 188 -11.19 -8.46 -10.57
N GLY A 189 -12.38 -8.02 -10.99
CA GLY A 189 -12.74 -7.82 -12.39
C GLY A 189 -12.04 -6.63 -13.06
N TRP A 190 -11.38 -5.78 -12.28
CA TRP A 190 -10.52 -4.70 -12.75
C TRP A 190 -9.42 -4.41 -11.72
N ASN A 191 -8.45 -3.54 -12.05
CA ASN A 191 -7.23 -3.32 -11.26
C ASN A 191 -7.32 -2.12 -10.28
N GLY A 192 -8.48 -1.48 -10.16
CA GLY A 192 -8.73 -0.43 -9.17
C GLY A 192 -8.39 0.99 -9.61
N LEU A 193 -8.66 1.93 -8.69
CA LEU A 193 -8.29 3.33 -8.79
C LEU A 193 -6.93 3.54 -8.11
N GLN A 194 -5.97 4.11 -8.84
CA GLN A 194 -4.60 4.27 -8.37
C GLN A 194 -4.16 5.74 -8.46
N PHE A 195 -3.45 6.23 -7.44
CA PHE A 195 -2.76 7.51 -7.45
C PHE A 195 -1.25 7.26 -7.34
N GLY A 196 -0.49 7.73 -8.32
CA GLY A 196 0.98 7.65 -8.32
C GLY A 196 1.66 8.88 -7.73
N GLY A 197 2.95 8.77 -7.38
CA GLY A 197 3.69 9.81 -6.66
C GLY A 197 3.84 11.15 -7.39
N ASN A 198 3.68 11.15 -8.72
CA ASN A 198 3.68 12.39 -9.51
C ASN A 198 2.38 13.20 -9.34
N ALA A 199 1.34 12.67 -8.69
CA ALA A 199 0.10 13.39 -8.38
C ALA A 199 0.33 14.57 -7.42
N ASP A 200 1.47 14.62 -6.73
CA ASP A 200 1.82 15.67 -5.77
C ASP A 200 2.58 16.84 -6.38
N THR A 201 3.06 16.69 -7.61
CA THR A 201 3.99 17.65 -8.19
C THR A 201 3.28 18.85 -8.80
N GLY A 202 3.85 20.04 -8.65
CA GLY A 202 3.38 21.24 -9.35
C GLY A 202 2.07 21.81 -8.82
N GLY A 203 1.70 21.51 -7.57
CA GLY A 203 0.49 22.02 -6.92
C GLY A 203 -0.80 21.34 -7.38
N ALA A 204 -0.69 20.17 -8.02
CA ALA A 204 -1.84 19.34 -8.34
C ALA A 204 -2.59 18.92 -7.07
N THR A 205 -3.92 18.87 -7.15
CA THR A 205 -4.76 18.42 -6.04
C THR A 205 -5.82 17.47 -6.56
N CYS A 206 -6.13 16.43 -5.78
CA CYS A 206 -7.18 15.48 -6.09
C CYS A 206 -8.30 15.55 -5.04
N GLN A 207 -9.52 15.29 -5.49
CA GLN A 207 -10.71 15.23 -4.64
C GLN A 207 -11.46 13.94 -4.94
N LEU A 208 -11.74 13.19 -3.88
CA LEU A 208 -12.50 11.96 -3.92
C LEU A 208 -13.49 12.00 -2.74
N GLU A 209 -14.77 12.20 -3.04
CA GLU A 209 -15.82 12.30 -2.03
C GLU A 209 -17.14 11.73 -2.57
N TYR A 210 -17.90 11.00 -1.72
CA TYR A 210 -19.15 10.33 -2.12
C TYR A 210 -18.95 9.42 -3.33
N CYS A 211 -17.95 8.55 -3.25
CA CYS A 211 -17.65 7.56 -4.28
C CYS A 211 -17.80 6.14 -3.75
N LEU A 212 -18.37 5.26 -4.58
CA LEU A 212 -18.33 3.81 -4.42
C LEU A 212 -17.25 3.26 -5.35
N ILE A 213 -16.29 2.54 -4.79
CA ILE A 213 -15.27 1.81 -5.55
C ILE A 213 -15.40 0.33 -5.18
N GLU A 214 -15.74 -0.50 -6.15
CA GLU A 214 -16.05 -1.90 -5.89
C GLU A 214 -15.50 -2.88 -6.94
N MET A 215 -15.43 -4.15 -6.55
CA MET A 215 -15.13 -5.29 -7.44
C MET A 215 -13.75 -5.21 -8.12
N ALA A 216 -12.83 -4.40 -7.59
CA ALA A 216 -11.46 -4.33 -8.08
C ALA A 216 -10.58 -5.45 -7.52
N THR A 217 -9.34 -5.53 -7.98
CA THR A 217 -8.29 -6.30 -7.29
C THR A 217 -7.99 -5.65 -5.95
N ARG A 218 -7.64 -4.36 -5.98
CA ARG A 218 -7.63 -3.44 -4.84
C ARG A 218 -8.52 -2.27 -5.20
N ASN A 219 -9.45 -1.86 -4.35
CA ASN A 219 -10.37 -0.79 -4.72
C ASN A 219 -9.63 0.54 -4.91
N LEU A 220 -8.90 0.99 -3.89
CA LEU A 220 -8.16 2.24 -3.92
C LEU A 220 -6.71 2.04 -3.48
N ALA A 221 -5.76 2.54 -4.28
CA ALA A 221 -4.34 2.52 -3.96
C ALA A 221 -3.68 3.90 -4.10
N LEU A 222 -2.92 4.30 -3.09
CA LEU A 222 -2.05 5.48 -3.11
C LEU A 222 -0.60 5.01 -3.06
N HIS A 223 0.18 5.40 -4.06
CA HIS A 223 1.58 5.04 -4.24
C HIS A 223 2.46 6.29 -4.23
N ASP A 224 3.29 6.43 -3.20
CA ASP A 224 4.30 7.48 -3.06
C ASP A 224 3.71 8.91 -3.19
N THR A 225 2.46 9.08 -2.77
CA THR A 225 1.66 10.29 -2.97
C THR A 225 0.99 10.75 -1.68
N THR A 226 0.75 12.06 -1.61
CA THR A 226 -0.03 12.78 -0.60
C THR A 226 -1.41 13.16 -1.13
N GLN A 227 -1.76 12.73 -2.35
CA GLN A 227 -3.05 12.98 -3.00
C GLN A 227 -3.88 11.69 -3.14
N PRO A 228 -5.21 11.77 -2.94
CA PRO A 228 -5.94 12.89 -2.35
C PRO A 228 -5.55 13.13 -0.89
N ALA A 229 -5.45 14.41 -0.47
CA ALA A 229 -5.06 14.75 0.91
C ALA A 229 -6.08 14.29 1.97
N THR A 230 -7.33 14.11 1.56
CA THR A 230 -8.42 13.58 2.39
C THR A 230 -9.14 12.51 1.60
N LEU A 231 -9.43 11.38 2.24
CA LEU A 231 -10.35 10.36 1.75
C LEU A 231 -11.61 10.44 2.63
N ALA A 232 -12.70 10.95 2.06
CA ALA A 232 -13.93 11.25 2.79
C ALA A 232 -15.15 10.64 2.12
N ASN A 233 -16.09 10.11 2.91
CA ASN A 233 -17.40 9.65 2.41
C ASN A 233 -17.27 8.61 1.28
N LEU A 234 -16.39 7.62 1.44
CA LEU A 234 -16.18 6.57 0.43
C LEU A 234 -16.69 5.22 0.91
N GLU A 235 -17.14 4.42 -0.04
CA GLU A 235 -17.46 3.01 0.14
C GLU A 235 -16.47 2.18 -0.71
N LEU A 236 -15.71 1.30 -0.05
CA LEU A 236 -14.72 0.40 -0.67
C LEU A 236 -15.14 -1.04 -0.39
N ARG A 237 -15.67 -1.74 -1.41
CA ARG A 237 -16.19 -3.10 -1.20
C ARG A 237 -15.92 -4.13 -2.27
N ASP A 238 -16.08 -5.40 -1.91
CA ASP A 238 -16.04 -6.53 -2.85
C ASP A 238 -14.70 -6.65 -3.63
N ALA A 239 -13.57 -6.14 -3.09
CA ALA A 239 -12.26 -6.33 -3.72
C ALA A 239 -11.76 -7.78 -3.56
N SER A 240 -10.97 -8.26 -4.52
CA SER A 240 -10.37 -9.61 -4.44
C SER A 240 -9.11 -9.67 -3.57
N ASP A 241 -8.54 -8.50 -3.23
CA ASP A 241 -7.47 -8.31 -2.24
C ASP A 241 -7.98 -7.31 -1.17
N GLU A 242 -7.23 -6.22 -0.90
CA GLU A 242 -7.53 -5.22 0.12
C GLU A 242 -8.42 -4.09 -0.40
N GLY A 243 -9.21 -3.49 0.50
CA GLY A 243 -10.04 -2.32 0.17
C GLY A 243 -9.21 -1.06 -0.10
N LEU A 244 -8.28 -0.75 0.80
CA LEU A 244 -7.40 0.42 0.72
C LEU A 244 -5.92 0.01 0.86
N PHE A 245 -5.08 0.42 -0.09
CA PHE A 245 -3.64 0.19 -0.06
C PHE A 245 -2.85 1.51 -0.05
N LEU A 246 -1.98 1.68 0.95
CA LEU A 246 -1.11 2.86 1.08
C LEU A 246 0.36 2.44 1.02
N LEU A 247 1.01 2.72 -0.11
CA LEU A 247 2.43 2.42 -0.35
C LEU A 247 3.25 3.71 -0.34
N GLY A 248 4.25 3.81 0.55
CA GLY A 248 5.23 4.90 0.57
C GLY A 248 4.63 6.30 0.73
N VAL A 249 3.41 6.42 1.28
CA VAL A 249 2.77 7.72 1.43
C VAL A 249 3.49 8.52 2.52
N SER A 250 3.98 9.72 2.18
CA SER A 250 4.86 10.51 3.05
C SER A 250 4.10 11.41 4.03
N THR A 251 2.80 11.63 3.81
CA THR A 251 1.90 12.31 4.76
C THR A 251 0.61 11.52 4.88
N ASP A 252 0.06 11.43 6.09
CA ASP A 252 -1.20 10.73 6.37
C ASP A 252 -2.37 11.34 5.57
N PRO A 253 -2.97 10.62 4.59
CA PRO A 253 -4.28 11.03 4.11
C PRO A 253 -5.26 10.93 5.29
N ALA A 254 -6.00 12.00 5.55
CA ALA A 254 -7.04 11.94 6.58
C ALA A 254 -8.17 11.01 6.09
N LEU A 255 -8.39 9.90 6.80
CA LEU A 255 -9.47 8.97 6.50
C LEU A 255 -10.70 9.36 7.33
N SER A 256 -11.79 9.70 6.65
CA SER A 256 -13.01 10.16 7.32
C SER A 256 -14.28 9.58 6.72
N ASN A 257 -15.19 9.09 7.57
CA ASN A 257 -16.48 8.54 7.14
C ASN A 257 -16.34 7.52 5.99
N LEU A 258 -15.51 6.49 6.20
CA LEU A 258 -15.28 5.43 5.22
C LEU A 258 -16.02 4.16 5.62
N SER A 259 -16.61 3.49 4.64
CA SER A 259 -17.13 2.12 4.77
C SER A 259 -16.24 1.19 3.96
N ILE A 260 -15.50 0.30 4.62
CA ILE A 260 -14.61 -0.66 3.96
C ILE A 260 -15.11 -2.06 4.30
N HIS A 261 -15.69 -2.77 3.34
CA HIS A 261 -16.34 -4.05 3.66
C HIS A 261 -16.34 -5.08 2.56
N ASP A 262 -16.49 -6.35 2.94
CA ASP A 262 -16.61 -7.48 2.02
C ASP A 262 -15.45 -7.61 1.02
N ASN A 263 -14.28 -7.06 1.35
CA ASN A 263 -13.03 -7.27 0.61
C ASN A 263 -12.39 -8.59 1.05
N ALA A 264 -11.77 -9.34 0.14
CA ALA A 264 -11.32 -10.71 0.43
C ALA A 264 -10.16 -10.78 1.44
N ASP A 265 -9.39 -9.70 1.61
CA ASP A 265 -8.24 -9.64 2.51
C ASP A 265 -8.39 -8.54 3.59
N PHE A 266 -7.30 -7.95 4.07
CA PHE A 266 -7.31 -6.85 5.04
C PHE A 266 -8.07 -5.63 4.52
N SER A 267 -8.80 -4.98 5.41
CA SER A 267 -9.50 -3.71 5.10
C SER A 267 -8.54 -2.60 4.63
N VAL A 268 -7.38 -2.48 5.27
CA VAL A 268 -6.35 -1.48 4.95
C VAL A 268 -4.99 -2.16 5.02
N LEU A 269 -4.17 -1.99 3.98
CA LEU A 269 -2.77 -2.43 3.96
C LEU A 269 -1.84 -1.24 3.82
N LEU A 270 -0.86 -1.17 4.71
CA LEU A 270 0.21 -0.17 4.73
C LEU A 270 1.51 -0.82 4.28
N SER A 271 2.30 -0.12 3.46
CA SER A 271 3.65 -0.54 3.11
C SER A 271 4.59 0.67 3.07
N GLY A 272 5.56 0.73 3.98
CA GLY A 272 6.45 1.90 4.08
C GLY A 272 5.74 3.21 4.40
N SER A 273 4.53 3.12 4.96
CA SER A 273 3.61 4.25 5.20
C SER A 273 3.34 4.41 6.70
N PRO A 274 3.07 5.62 7.20
CA PRO A 274 2.56 5.84 8.55
C PRO A 274 1.13 5.31 8.73
N LEU A 275 0.66 5.20 9.98
CA LEU A 275 -0.74 4.90 10.27
C LEU A 275 -1.56 6.18 10.04
N PRO A 276 -2.49 6.21 9.06
CA PRO A 276 -3.27 7.41 8.80
C PRO A 276 -4.25 7.70 9.93
N ALA A 277 -4.53 8.98 10.15
CA ALA A 277 -5.59 9.40 11.06
C ALA A 277 -6.96 8.90 10.56
N MET A 278 -7.69 8.19 11.42
CA MET A 278 -9.00 7.60 11.10
C MET A 278 -10.11 8.21 11.95
N SER A 279 -11.18 8.68 11.31
CA SER A 279 -12.40 9.18 11.96
C SER A 279 -13.63 8.56 11.30
N ALA A 280 -14.49 7.91 12.09
CA ALA A 280 -15.69 7.23 11.58
C ALA A 280 -15.40 6.25 10.41
N VAL A 281 -14.34 5.44 10.53
CA VAL A 281 -14.01 4.37 9.57
C VAL A 281 -14.63 3.06 10.05
N THR A 282 -15.58 2.52 9.28
CA THR A 282 -16.23 1.24 9.55
C THR A 282 -15.59 0.15 8.69
N ARG A 283 -15.26 -0.99 9.33
CA ARG A 283 -14.62 -2.15 8.69
C ARG A 283 -15.40 -3.41 9.03
N THR A 284 -16.10 -3.99 8.07
CA THR A 284 -16.98 -5.16 8.32
C THR A 284 -16.91 -6.17 7.18
N GLY A 285 -17.07 -7.47 7.44
CA GLY A 285 -17.15 -8.48 6.38
C GLY A 285 -15.88 -8.67 5.53
N ASN A 286 -14.80 -7.91 5.77
CA ASN A 286 -13.52 -8.15 5.11
C ASN A 286 -12.92 -9.47 5.58
N GLY A 287 -12.01 -10.04 4.80
CA GLY A 287 -11.19 -11.20 5.21
C GLY A 287 -10.56 -10.95 6.57
N GLU A 288 -10.03 -9.73 6.77
CA GLU A 288 -9.60 -9.22 8.07
C GLU A 288 -10.06 -7.77 8.26
N ASN A 289 -10.89 -7.51 9.29
CA ASN A 289 -11.37 -6.16 9.63
C ASN A 289 -10.30 -5.34 10.40
N ARG A 290 -9.03 -5.52 10.01
CA ARG A 290 -7.83 -4.99 10.68
C ARG A 290 -6.96 -4.21 9.69
N VAL A 291 -6.03 -3.43 10.22
CA VAL A 291 -4.96 -2.81 9.43
C VAL A 291 -3.79 -3.78 9.38
N ALA A 292 -3.28 -4.05 8.19
CA ALA A 292 -2.04 -4.76 7.98
C ALA A 292 -0.89 -3.83 7.64
N TYR A 293 0.33 -4.27 7.94
CA TYR A 293 1.58 -3.62 7.59
C TYR A 293 2.49 -4.61 6.87
N THR A 294 3.13 -4.18 5.78
CA THR A 294 4.06 -4.99 5.00
C THR A 294 5.20 -4.16 4.41
N GLY A 295 6.08 -4.82 3.66
CA GLY A 295 7.08 -4.15 2.83
C GLY A 295 8.25 -3.57 3.62
N GLN A 296 8.70 -2.39 3.20
CA GLN A 296 10.03 -1.87 3.53
C GLN A 296 9.93 -0.43 4.02
N VAL A 297 10.82 -0.07 4.96
CA VAL A 297 11.02 1.28 5.47
C VAL A 297 12.37 1.77 4.96
N GLU A 298 12.33 2.52 3.86
CA GLU A 298 13.52 3.02 3.16
C GLU A 298 13.87 4.48 3.52
N GLY A 299 12.97 5.17 4.23
CA GLY A 299 13.16 6.50 4.83
C GLY A 299 12.86 6.52 6.33
N ASP A 300 12.98 7.68 6.96
CA ASP A 300 12.55 7.86 8.34
C ASP A 300 11.02 7.78 8.44
N LEU A 301 10.53 6.90 9.30
CA LEU A 301 9.12 6.65 9.50
C LEU A 301 8.80 6.60 11.00
N THR A 302 7.80 7.36 11.43
CA THR A 302 7.16 7.17 12.72
C THR A 302 5.87 6.40 12.51
N LEU A 303 5.78 5.22 13.13
CA LEU A 303 4.56 4.42 13.17
C LEU A 303 3.91 4.60 14.55
N ASP A 304 2.99 5.56 14.63
CA ASP A 304 2.22 5.85 15.83
C ASP A 304 0.93 5.01 15.84
N ILE A 305 0.98 3.87 16.52
CA ILE A 305 -0.16 2.95 16.67
C ILE A 305 -0.60 2.86 18.13
N ALA A 306 -0.06 3.74 18.99
CA ALA A 306 -0.42 3.78 20.40
C ALA A 306 -1.88 4.18 20.58
N GLY A 307 -2.63 3.41 21.37
CA GLY A 307 -4.05 3.66 21.60
C GLY A 307 -4.96 3.41 20.39
N TYR A 308 -4.43 2.90 19.27
CA TYR A 308 -5.25 2.37 18.20
C TYR A 308 -6.00 1.13 18.72
N SER A 309 -7.33 1.10 18.53
CA SER A 309 -8.19 0.16 19.26
C SER A 309 -8.02 -1.30 18.86
N GLU A 310 -7.40 -1.55 17.69
CA GLU A 310 -7.16 -2.89 17.14
C GLU A 310 -5.66 -3.02 16.82
N PRO A 311 -4.98 -4.12 17.16
CA PRO A 311 -3.56 -4.27 16.83
C PRO A 311 -3.29 -4.23 15.32
N VAL A 312 -2.15 -3.64 14.93
CA VAL A 312 -1.67 -3.65 13.54
C VAL A 312 -0.92 -4.95 13.27
N VAL A 313 -1.28 -5.64 12.19
CA VAL A 313 -0.73 -6.96 11.83
C VAL A 313 0.36 -6.85 10.77
N PHE A 314 1.56 -7.27 11.10
CA PHE A 314 2.69 -7.38 10.19
C PHE A 314 2.62 -8.71 9.44
N THR A 315 2.35 -8.67 8.14
CA THR A 315 2.03 -9.86 7.33
C THR A 315 3.24 -10.55 6.71
N GLY A 316 4.41 -9.91 6.75
CA GLY A 316 5.64 -10.42 6.15
C GLY A 316 6.88 -9.95 6.88
N THR A 317 8.04 -10.07 6.22
CA THR A 317 9.27 -9.46 6.76
C THR A 317 9.27 -7.98 6.46
N THR A 318 9.24 -7.16 7.51
CA THR A 318 9.47 -5.72 7.41
C THR A 318 10.95 -5.43 7.52
N TYR A 319 11.51 -4.88 6.45
CA TYR A 319 12.91 -4.42 6.44
C TYR A 319 12.97 -2.92 6.71
N VAL A 320 13.84 -2.52 7.61
CA VAL A 320 14.24 -1.11 7.78
C VAL A 320 15.65 -1.00 7.22
N PHE A 321 15.79 -0.51 5.99
CA PHE A 321 17.08 -0.48 5.30
C PHE A 321 17.12 0.58 4.20
N GLY A 322 18.25 1.26 4.05
CA GLY A 322 18.42 2.35 3.08
C GLY A 322 19.84 2.88 3.08
N SER A 323 20.21 3.58 2.01
CA SER A 323 21.50 4.28 1.92
C SER A 323 21.55 5.53 2.83
N ALA A 324 20.38 6.07 3.18
CA ALA A 324 20.18 7.28 3.97
C ALA A 324 19.99 7.02 5.49
N ASN A 325 20.32 5.82 5.97
CA ASN A 325 20.12 5.40 7.37
C ASN A 325 18.65 5.51 7.84
N PRO A 326 17.67 4.89 7.16
CA PRO A 326 16.27 4.99 7.56
C PRO A 326 16.03 4.50 8.99
N ARG A 327 15.10 5.16 9.66
CA ARG A 327 14.69 4.86 11.04
C ARG A 327 13.21 4.56 11.12
N LEU A 328 12.88 3.39 11.68
CA LEU A 328 11.54 3.13 12.20
C LEU A 328 11.47 3.61 13.66
N THR A 329 10.56 4.53 13.94
CA THR A 329 10.26 5.03 15.29
C THR A 329 8.89 4.54 15.71
N LEU A 330 8.82 3.90 16.87
CA LEU A 330 7.59 3.40 17.48
C LEU A 330 7.24 4.23 18.72
N THR A 331 5.96 4.54 18.90
CA THR A 331 5.46 5.31 20.05
C THR A 331 5.18 4.39 21.24
N ALA A 332 5.39 4.89 22.47
CA ALA A 332 5.11 4.14 23.69
C ALA A 332 3.65 3.67 23.75
N GLY A 333 3.42 2.42 24.18
CA GLY A 333 2.10 1.78 24.18
C GLY A 333 1.68 1.17 22.85
N SER A 334 2.54 1.16 21.83
CA SER A 334 2.29 0.45 20.56
C SER A 334 2.27 -1.07 20.75
N GLU A 335 1.27 -1.75 20.17
CA GLU A 335 1.20 -3.22 20.07
C GLU A 335 1.32 -3.65 18.59
N LEU A 336 2.39 -4.37 18.27
CA LEU A 336 2.67 -4.92 16.95
C LEU A 336 2.46 -6.43 16.98
N ARG A 337 1.60 -6.94 16.10
CA ARG A 337 1.36 -8.38 15.94
C ARG A 337 1.96 -8.89 14.66
N PHE A 338 2.62 -10.04 14.69
CA PHE A 338 3.31 -10.61 13.54
C PHE A 338 2.62 -11.91 13.10
N ALA A 339 2.24 -11.99 11.83
CA ALA A 339 1.67 -13.19 11.24
C ALA A 339 2.71 -14.34 11.19
N PRO A 340 2.27 -15.61 11.01
CA PRO A 340 3.16 -16.74 10.79
C PRO A 340 4.28 -16.48 9.78
N GLY A 341 5.52 -16.53 10.25
CA GLY A 341 6.73 -16.31 9.44
C GLY A 341 7.11 -14.83 9.20
N ALA A 342 6.33 -13.87 9.70
CA ALA A 342 6.67 -12.46 9.66
C ALA A 342 7.88 -12.14 10.57
N SER A 343 8.58 -11.05 10.29
CA SER A 343 9.76 -10.63 11.07
C SER A 343 10.03 -9.14 10.94
N LEU A 344 10.78 -8.57 11.87
CA LEU A 344 11.32 -7.22 11.76
C LEU A 344 12.84 -7.30 11.58
N ARG A 345 13.36 -6.76 10.48
CA ARG A 345 14.80 -6.79 10.17
C ARG A 345 15.36 -5.38 10.05
N ILE A 346 16.33 -5.08 10.90
CA ILE A 346 17.03 -3.82 10.91
C ILE A 346 18.34 -4.01 10.16
N SER A 347 18.52 -3.22 9.09
CA SER A 347 19.52 -3.40 8.03
C SER A 347 19.27 -4.63 7.15
N TYR A 348 19.91 -4.63 5.98
CA TYR A 348 19.90 -5.76 5.05
C TYR A 348 21.28 -5.90 4.40
N ASP A 349 21.84 -7.11 4.41
CA ASP A 349 23.06 -7.39 3.66
C ASP A 349 22.69 -7.86 2.25
N THR A 350 23.05 -7.05 1.25
CA THR A 350 22.82 -7.38 -0.16
C THR A 350 23.98 -8.17 -0.78
N GLY A 351 25.06 -8.42 -0.03
CA GLY A 351 26.26 -9.12 -0.49
C GLY A 351 27.06 -8.39 -1.58
N ASN A 352 26.67 -7.16 -1.96
CA ASN A 352 27.22 -6.42 -3.10
C ASN A 352 28.02 -5.16 -2.70
N ASN A 353 28.56 -5.12 -1.47
CA ASN A 353 29.24 -3.96 -0.86
C ASN A 353 28.37 -2.71 -0.62
N ASN A 354 27.07 -2.73 -0.93
CA ASN A 354 26.17 -1.67 -0.44
C ASN A 354 25.81 -1.99 1.01
N ALA A 355 26.37 -1.21 1.94
CA ALA A 355 25.95 -1.22 3.33
C ALA A 355 24.57 -0.56 3.45
N TRP A 356 23.52 -1.34 3.25
CA TRP A 356 22.15 -0.89 3.52
C TRP A 356 21.93 -0.94 5.03
N ARG A 357 21.79 0.24 5.62
CA ARG A 357 21.73 0.44 7.07
C ARG A 357 20.29 0.64 7.49
N GLY A 358 19.98 0.38 8.75
CA GLY A 358 18.67 0.65 9.32
C GLY A 358 18.77 1.00 10.79
N GLN A 359 17.76 1.67 11.32
CA GLN A 359 17.66 2.05 12.71
C GLN A 359 16.27 1.71 13.27
N LEU A 360 16.22 1.29 14.53
CA LEU A 360 14.98 1.14 15.29
C LEU A 360 15.03 2.00 16.54
N THR A 361 14.03 2.85 16.72
CA THR A 361 13.78 3.55 17.98
C THR A 361 12.48 3.03 18.58
N ALA A 362 12.62 2.17 19.59
CA ALA A 362 11.51 1.63 20.37
C ALA A 362 11.71 1.99 21.84
N GLN A 363 11.10 3.11 22.26
CA GLN A 363 11.22 3.64 23.62
C GLN A 363 9.82 3.68 24.25
N GLY A 364 9.47 2.59 24.93
CA GLY A 364 8.25 2.51 25.72
C GLY A 364 8.38 3.24 27.06
N SER A 365 7.37 3.07 27.91
CA SER A 365 7.45 3.45 29.32
C SER A 365 7.08 2.27 30.21
N ALA A 366 7.31 2.39 31.51
CA ALA A 366 6.90 1.36 32.46
C ALA A 366 5.37 1.17 32.50
N SER A 367 4.58 2.21 32.20
CA SER A 367 3.11 2.10 32.11
C SER A 367 2.63 1.67 30.72
N ASP A 368 3.39 2.02 29.69
CA ASP A 368 3.01 1.88 28.28
C ASP A 368 4.19 1.25 27.51
N PRO A 369 4.48 -0.04 27.74
CA PRO A 369 5.54 -0.73 27.02
C PRO A 369 5.18 -0.87 25.54
N ILE A 370 6.20 -0.96 24.68
CA ILE A 370 6.00 -1.35 23.27
C ILE A 370 6.00 -2.87 23.20
N VAL A 371 4.96 -3.47 22.61
CA VAL A 371 4.78 -4.92 22.54
C VAL A 371 5.00 -5.42 21.12
N PHE A 372 5.84 -6.45 20.97
CA PHE A 372 6.05 -7.23 19.74
C PHE A 372 5.67 -8.69 20.03
N THR A 373 4.66 -9.22 19.34
CA THR A 373 4.11 -10.55 19.66
C THR A 373 3.56 -11.29 18.44
N ALA A 374 3.31 -12.59 18.58
CA ALA A 374 2.70 -13.41 17.53
C ALA A 374 1.21 -13.08 17.36
N ASP A 375 0.71 -12.95 16.13
CA ASP A 375 -0.72 -12.72 15.88
C ASP A 375 -1.58 -13.96 16.24
N ASP A 376 -1.04 -15.16 16.03
CA ASP A 376 -1.69 -16.44 16.34
C ASP A 376 -1.61 -16.84 17.82
N GLY A 377 -0.85 -16.08 18.63
CA GLY A 377 -0.65 -16.35 20.06
C GLY A 377 0.20 -17.59 20.35
N LEU A 378 0.90 -18.15 19.37
CA LEU A 378 1.72 -19.36 19.53
C LEU A 378 3.20 -19.00 19.71
N SER A 379 3.90 -19.71 20.60
CA SER A 379 5.37 -19.64 20.67
C SER A 379 5.99 -20.17 19.38
N GLY A 380 6.86 -19.38 18.76
CA GLY A 380 7.34 -19.64 17.40
C GLY A 380 6.40 -19.14 16.29
N GLY A 381 5.34 -18.40 16.64
CA GLY A 381 4.34 -17.88 15.70
C GLY A 381 4.87 -16.79 14.78
N TRP A 382 6.05 -16.24 15.04
CA TRP A 382 6.76 -15.31 14.14
C TRP A 382 8.28 -15.47 14.29
N ASN A 383 9.07 -14.87 13.41
CA ASN A 383 10.52 -15.11 13.36
C ASN A 383 11.35 -14.17 14.26
N GLY A 384 10.73 -13.17 14.89
CA GLY A 384 11.42 -12.25 15.79
C GLY A 384 11.98 -10.98 15.15
N ILE A 385 12.81 -10.28 15.93
CA ILE A 385 13.53 -9.07 15.53
C ILE A 385 15.00 -9.40 15.29
N THR A 386 15.54 -9.01 14.13
CA THR A 386 16.96 -9.19 13.81
C THR A 386 17.63 -7.85 13.52
N PHE A 387 18.71 -7.55 14.24
CA PHE A 387 19.69 -6.52 13.87
C PHE A 387 20.81 -7.19 13.09
N GLY A 388 20.89 -6.86 11.80
CA GLY A 388 21.91 -7.38 10.88
C GLY A 388 23.27 -6.71 11.05
N ASN A 389 24.28 -7.23 10.36
CA ASN A 389 25.66 -6.77 10.38
C ASN A 389 25.85 -5.30 9.97
N ASN A 390 24.91 -4.72 9.22
CA ASN A 390 24.96 -3.33 8.77
C ASN A 390 24.16 -2.37 9.68
N ALA A 391 23.60 -2.83 10.81
CA ALA A 391 22.76 -2.03 11.70
C ALA A 391 23.53 -0.96 12.50
N ASP A 392 24.86 -1.01 12.52
CA ASP A 392 25.75 -0.03 13.16
C ASP A 392 26.68 0.70 12.16
N PHE A 393 26.50 0.46 10.86
CA PHE A 393 27.28 1.11 9.81
C PHE A 393 26.83 2.56 9.60
N GLY A 394 27.76 3.42 9.16
CA GLY A 394 27.43 4.79 8.75
C GLY A 394 26.86 5.68 9.86
N GLY A 395 27.12 5.34 11.12
CA GLY A 395 26.59 6.06 12.29
C GLY A 395 25.12 5.77 12.61
N ALA A 396 24.57 4.67 12.10
CA ALA A 396 23.24 4.19 12.50
C ALA A 396 23.22 3.89 14.01
N VAL A 397 22.18 4.36 14.71
CA VAL A 397 21.97 4.13 16.14
C VAL A 397 20.55 3.65 16.38
N SER A 398 20.41 2.59 17.16
CA SER A 398 19.12 2.02 17.55
C SER A 398 18.96 2.07 19.07
N SER A 399 17.72 2.06 19.54
CA SER A 399 17.41 2.01 20.97
C SER A 399 16.20 1.13 21.23
N MET A 400 16.29 0.33 22.29
CA MET A 400 15.21 -0.51 22.80
C MET A 400 15.14 -0.38 24.31
N GLU A 401 14.07 0.22 24.81
CA GLU A 401 13.82 0.43 26.23
C GLU A 401 12.32 0.24 26.51
N HIS A 402 11.97 -0.41 27.63
CA HIS A 402 10.58 -0.70 27.97
C HIS A 402 9.81 -1.43 26.86
N CYS A 403 10.46 -2.41 26.23
CA CYS A 403 9.84 -3.26 25.21
C CYS A 403 9.49 -4.65 25.78
N ARG A 404 8.38 -5.24 25.32
CA ARG A 404 8.05 -6.65 25.48
C ARG A 404 8.15 -7.34 24.12
N ILE A 405 8.95 -8.39 24.03
CA ILE A 405 9.15 -9.17 22.82
C ILE A 405 8.86 -10.62 23.17
N GLU A 406 7.84 -11.21 22.56
CA GLU A 406 7.38 -12.54 22.98
C GLU A 406 6.88 -13.42 21.83
N LEU A 407 6.83 -14.72 22.10
CA LEU A 407 6.24 -15.74 21.23
C LEU A 407 6.94 -15.92 19.87
N ALA A 408 8.15 -15.39 19.68
CA ALA A 408 8.92 -15.58 18.46
C ALA A 408 9.62 -16.95 18.42
N GLY A 409 10.10 -17.35 17.25
CA GLY A 409 11.09 -18.40 17.10
C GLY A 409 12.35 -18.07 17.90
N GLU A 410 12.87 -16.86 17.68
CA GLU A 410 13.90 -16.20 18.46
C GLU A 410 13.43 -14.77 18.71
N ASN A 411 13.29 -14.32 19.96
CA ASN A 411 12.69 -13.00 20.22
C ASN A 411 13.57 -11.87 19.66
N LEU A 412 14.86 -11.88 19.98
CA LEU A 412 15.80 -10.84 19.55
C LEU A 412 17.15 -11.43 19.13
N VAL A 413 17.65 -11.02 17.96
CA VAL A 413 18.91 -11.51 17.38
C VAL A 413 19.80 -10.34 16.97
N PHE A 414 21.04 -10.29 17.48
CA PHE A 414 22.08 -9.39 16.97
C PHE A 414 23.15 -10.19 16.24
N SER A 415 23.37 -9.87 14.97
CA SER A 415 24.30 -10.57 14.09
C SER A 415 25.43 -9.66 13.66
N SER A 416 26.59 -9.78 14.31
CA SER A 416 27.81 -8.99 14.02
C SER A 416 27.57 -7.48 14.03
N THR A 417 26.81 -7.01 15.03
CA THR A 417 26.47 -5.60 15.21
C THR A 417 26.48 -5.19 16.68
N ASN A 418 26.72 -3.90 16.94
CA ASN A 418 26.67 -3.31 18.28
C ASN A 418 25.52 -2.33 18.48
N GLN A 419 24.49 -2.43 17.64
CA GLN A 419 23.28 -1.65 17.78
C GLN A 419 22.06 -2.55 18.03
N PRO A 420 21.20 -2.21 19.00
CA PRO A 420 21.42 -1.21 20.04
C PRO A 420 22.61 -1.56 20.95
N ASP A 421 23.35 -0.54 21.41
CA ASP A 421 24.53 -0.71 22.27
C ASP A 421 24.17 -1.10 23.72
N THR A 422 22.94 -0.80 24.13
CA THR A 422 22.34 -1.24 25.38
C THR A 422 20.94 -1.77 25.12
N LEU A 423 20.66 -2.97 25.63
CA LEU A 423 19.31 -3.48 25.82
C LEU A 423 18.94 -3.28 27.29
N ARG A 424 17.91 -2.50 27.57
CA ARG A 424 17.52 -2.19 28.95
C ARG A 424 16.02 -2.19 29.19
N GLN A 425 15.62 -2.60 30.39
CA GLN A 425 14.22 -2.55 30.83
C GLN A 425 13.26 -3.28 29.87
N CYS A 426 13.74 -4.32 29.19
CA CYS A 426 12.96 -5.12 28.25
C CYS A 426 12.55 -6.46 28.87
N GLN A 427 11.44 -7.01 28.39
CA GLN A 427 10.93 -8.34 28.73
C GLN A 427 10.98 -9.21 27.47
N LEU A 428 11.69 -10.33 27.53
CA LEU A 428 11.83 -11.28 26.44
C LEU A 428 11.26 -12.64 26.88
N GLY A 429 10.07 -12.96 26.37
CA GLY A 429 9.22 -14.03 26.89
C GLY A 429 8.89 -15.13 25.89
N ALA A 430 8.77 -16.38 26.34
CA ALA A 430 8.13 -17.46 25.58
C ALA A 430 8.67 -17.70 24.16
N ALA A 431 9.96 -17.45 23.90
CA ALA A 431 10.57 -17.81 22.63
C ALA A 431 10.65 -19.34 22.46
N LEU A 432 10.41 -19.82 21.24
CA LEU A 432 10.56 -21.24 20.90
C LEU A 432 12.00 -21.72 21.12
N THR A 433 12.97 -20.87 20.84
CA THR A 433 14.40 -21.16 21.02
C THR A 433 15.07 -20.13 21.93
N ASN A 434 15.52 -18.99 21.41
CA ASN A 434 16.33 -18.04 22.17
C ASN A 434 15.53 -16.77 22.50
N GLY A 435 15.56 -16.33 23.76
CA GLY A 435 15.11 -14.99 24.14
C GLY A 435 15.99 -13.93 23.47
N LEU A 436 17.30 -14.00 23.70
CA LEU A 436 18.30 -13.17 23.03
C LEU A 436 19.41 -14.05 22.43
N ARG A 437 19.69 -13.90 21.14
CA ARG A 437 20.89 -14.48 20.49
C ARG A 437 21.87 -13.37 20.09
N LEU A 438 23.12 -13.50 20.52
CA LEU A 438 24.22 -12.62 20.13
C LEU A 438 25.27 -13.42 19.37
N THR A 439 25.54 -13.03 18.13
CA THR A 439 26.56 -13.67 17.28
C THR A 439 27.64 -12.64 16.96
N GLY A 440 28.78 -12.68 17.67
CA GLY A 440 29.85 -11.68 17.50
C GLY A 440 29.44 -10.24 17.87
N SER A 441 28.47 -10.11 18.78
CA SER A 441 27.88 -8.84 19.24
C SER A 441 28.15 -8.63 20.74
N TYR A 442 28.22 -7.38 21.19
CA TYR A 442 28.57 -7.04 22.57
C TYR A 442 27.74 -5.89 23.20
N PRO A 443 26.40 -5.93 23.15
CA PRO A 443 25.58 -4.94 23.87
C PRO A 443 25.75 -5.06 25.39
N LEU A 444 25.45 -3.99 26.13
CA LEU A 444 25.15 -4.08 27.55
C LEU A 444 23.72 -4.60 27.74
N VAL A 445 23.52 -5.66 28.52
CA VAL A 445 22.20 -6.19 28.88
C VAL A 445 21.92 -5.88 30.35
N ALA A 446 20.97 -4.98 30.62
CA ALA A 446 20.71 -4.48 31.96
C ALA A 446 19.23 -4.35 32.28
N ASN A 447 18.82 -4.68 33.52
CA ASN A 447 17.43 -4.50 33.97
C ASN A 447 16.39 -5.20 33.08
N CYS A 448 16.77 -6.27 32.38
CA CYS A 448 15.87 -7.05 31.53
C CYS A 448 15.30 -8.26 32.26
N THR A 449 14.16 -8.76 31.78
CA THR A 449 13.56 -10.02 32.22
C THR A 449 13.53 -11.01 31.07
N PHE A 450 14.05 -12.20 31.29
CA PHE A 450 14.02 -13.32 30.36
C PHE A 450 13.17 -14.44 30.96
N GLU A 451 12.01 -14.71 30.36
CA GLU A 451 11.05 -15.66 30.92
C GLU A 451 10.54 -16.70 29.93
N ASP A 452 10.39 -17.93 30.38
CA ASP A 452 9.73 -19.03 29.65
C ASP A 452 10.27 -19.30 28.23
N ASN A 453 11.52 -18.90 27.95
CA ASN A 453 12.20 -19.24 26.70
C ASN A 453 12.80 -20.64 26.80
N ALA A 454 13.15 -21.28 25.67
CA ALA A 454 14.01 -22.47 25.75
C ALA A 454 15.39 -22.09 26.30
N THR A 455 16.06 -21.13 25.68
CA THR A 455 17.29 -20.51 26.16
C THR A 455 17.06 -19.02 26.37
N ALA A 456 17.34 -18.48 27.56
CA ALA A 456 17.18 -17.04 27.81
C ALA A 456 18.17 -16.21 26.97
N ILE A 457 19.48 -16.48 27.10
CA ILE A 457 20.53 -15.80 26.34
C ILE A 457 21.48 -16.84 25.74
N ARG A 458 21.70 -16.73 24.42
CA ARG A 458 22.65 -17.54 23.66
C ARG A 458 23.74 -16.64 23.07
N LEU A 459 25.00 -17.01 23.30
CA LEU A 459 26.18 -16.30 22.81
C LEU A 459 26.95 -17.21 21.86
N GLU A 460 27.34 -16.67 20.71
CA GLU A 460 28.06 -17.40 19.69
C GLU A 460 29.26 -16.60 19.16
N ASN A 461 30.24 -17.33 18.63
CA ASN A 461 31.48 -16.79 18.07
C ASN A 461 32.26 -15.95 19.10
N SER A 462 32.56 -14.69 18.78
CA SER A 462 33.35 -13.79 19.63
C SER A 462 32.47 -12.79 20.40
N ALA A 463 31.24 -13.16 20.76
CA ALA A 463 30.38 -12.30 21.58
C ALA A 463 30.98 -12.12 22.99
N THR A 464 31.17 -10.87 23.43
CA THR A 464 31.77 -10.51 24.74
C THR A 464 30.89 -9.48 25.46
N THR A 465 29.69 -9.89 25.86
CA THR A 465 28.67 -9.00 26.44
C THR A 465 28.79 -8.91 27.97
N THR A 466 28.36 -7.77 28.53
CA THR A 466 28.09 -7.63 29.96
C THR A 466 26.60 -7.84 30.21
N ILE A 467 26.26 -8.79 31.07
CA ILE A 467 24.89 -9.14 31.46
C ILE A 467 24.77 -8.81 32.95
N GLY A 468 24.32 -7.60 33.28
CA GLY A 468 24.31 -7.11 34.65
C GLY A 468 25.63 -6.48 35.06
N ASN A 469 26.37 -7.11 35.97
CA ASN A 469 27.62 -6.67 36.65
C ASN A 469 27.47 -5.83 37.94
N SER A 470 26.27 -5.36 38.24
CA SER A 470 25.97 -4.62 39.47
C SER A 470 24.48 -4.75 39.81
N LEU A 471 24.12 -4.46 41.06
CA LEU A 471 22.71 -4.50 41.49
C LEU A 471 21.82 -3.51 40.72
N ALA A 472 22.37 -2.41 40.19
CA ALA A 472 21.62 -1.42 39.42
C ALA A 472 21.39 -1.84 37.95
N LEU A 473 22.07 -2.89 37.49
CA LEU A 473 21.98 -3.42 36.13
C LEU A 473 21.44 -4.86 36.12
N SER A 474 21.04 -5.40 37.26
CA SER A 474 20.64 -6.80 37.43
C SER A 474 19.52 -7.20 36.47
N ASN A 475 19.64 -8.37 35.85
CA ASN A 475 18.58 -8.98 35.05
C ASN A 475 17.86 -10.08 35.83
N SER A 476 16.66 -10.46 35.39
CA SER A 476 15.85 -11.53 35.97
C SER A 476 15.68 -12.68 34.97
N PHE A 477 15.90 -13.92 35.42
CA PHE A 477 15.74 -15.13 34.63
C PHE A 477 14.72 -16.06 35.29
N LEU A 478 13.62 -16.36 34.58
CA LEU A 478 12.44 -17.05 35.12
C LEU A 478 11.99 -18.17 34.18
N GLY A 479 11.76 -19.39 34.66
CA GLY A 479 11.04 -20.43 33.91
C GLY A 479 11.67 -20.93 32.59
N ASN A 480 12.87 -20.46 32.22
CA ASN A 480 13.52 -20.87 30.97
C ASN A 480 13.91 -22.36 31.01
N SER A 481 13.52 -23.11 29.98
CA SER A 481 13.42 -24.57 30.07
C SER A 481 14.69 -25.35 29.75
N THR A 482 15.66 -24.74 29.06
CA THR A 482 16.93 -25.35 28.65
C THR A 482 18.13 -24.67 29.32
N TRP A 483 18.38 -23.39 29.03
CA TRP A 483 19.53 -22.65 29.56
C TRP A 483 19.13 -21.23 29.99
N TYR A 484 19.69 -20.75 31.11
CA TYR A 484 19.66 -19.33 31.45
C TYR A 484 20.75 -18.55 30.71
N LEU A 485 21.91 -19.16 30.52
CA LEU A 485 22.99 -18.62 29.71
C LEU A 485 23.68 -19.76 28.98
N TYR A 486 23.78 -19.66 27.66
CA TYR A 486 24.51 -20.62 26.83
C TYR A 486 25.61 -19.89 26.06
N ASN A 487 26.84 -19.95 26.56
CA ASN A 487 28.03 -19.40 25.90
C ASN A 487 28.71 -20.45 25.04
N ASN A 488 28.48 -20.39 23.73
CA ASN A 488 29.10 -21.25 22.72
C ASN A 488 30.27 -20.56 22.01
N GLY A 489 30.76 -19.48 22.61
CA GLY A 489 31.82 -18.64 22.09
C GLY A 489 33.09 -18.76 22.92
N ALA A 490 34.16 -18.15 22.42
CA ALA A 490 35.43 -18.05 23.16
C ALA A 490 35.57 -16.73 23.95
N GLY A 491 34.50 -15.93 24.01
CA GLY A 491 34.50 -14.63 24.65
C GLY A 491 34.13 -14.71 26.13
N ASP A 492 34.82 -13.93 26.96
CA ASP A 492 34.49 -13.78 28.38
C ASP A 492 33.12 -13.11 28.56
N VAL A 493 32.34 -13.60 29.52
CA VAL A 493 31.00 -13.09 29.85
C VAL A 493 30.92 -12.68 31.31
N ASP A 494 30.63 -11.41 31.58
CA ASP A 494 30.31 -10.96 32.94
C ASP A 494 28.80 -11.04 33.18
N ALA A 495 28.36 -12.13 33.82
CA ALA A 495 26.96 -12.38 34.17
C ALA A 495 26.70 -12.27 35.69
N ARG A 496 27.50 -11.49 36.42
CA ARG A 496 27.32 -11.32 37.88
C ARG A 496 26.13 -10.41 38.21
N TYR A 497 25.61 -10.54 39.43
CA TYR A 497 24.51 -9.72 39.97
C TYR A 497 23.16 -9.89 39.25
N ASN A 498 22.91 -11.04 38.63
CA ASN A 498 21.61 -11.38 38.07
C ASN A 498 20.77 -12.23 39.04
N GLY A 499 19.45 -12.09 38.95
CA GLY A 499 18.47 -12.92 39.64
C GLY A 499 18.17 -14.18 38.84
N TRP A 500 18.71 -15.32 39.29
CA TRP A 500 18.43 -16.63 38.73
C TRP A 500 17.30 -17.28 39.52
N CYS A 501 16.06 -16.92 39.23
CA CYS A 501 14.89 -17.25 40.04
C CYS A 501 14.51 -18.74 39.93
N THR A 502 15.14 -19.56 40.76
CA THR A 502 14.88 -21.01 40.84
C THR A 502 13.68 -21.28 41.75
N SER A 503 12.61 -21.83 41.16
CA SER A 503 11.51 -22.47 41.91
C SER A 503 11.45 -23.99 41.64
N ASP A 504 12.40 -24.49 40.86
CA ASP A 504 12.40 -25.73 40.10
C ASP A 504 13.44 -26.76 40.58
N GLY A 505 14.11 -26.51 41.72
CA GLY A 505 14.98 -27.50 42.37
C GLY A 505 16.36 -27.71 41.72
N PHE A 506 16.67 -26.99 40.65
CA PHE A 506 18.00 -26.93 40.02
C PHE A 506 18.86 -25.84 40.65
N THR A 507 20.17 -26.02 40.65
CA THR A 507 21.07 -24.90 40.94
C THR A 507 21.22 -24.05 39.68
N PRO A 508 21.33 -22.72 39.78
CA PRO A 508 21.59 -21.87 38.61
C PRO A 508 22.77 -22.33 37.74
N ALA A 509 23.75 -23.02 38.35
CA ALA A 509 24.90 -23.58 37.65
C ALA A 509 24.50 -24.67 36.63
N ASP A 510 23.48 -25.49 36.90
CA ASP A 510 23.03 -26.56 35.98
C ASP A 510 22.41 -26.00 34.68
N ARG A 511 22.17 -24.69 34.63
CA ARG A 511 21.52 -23.97 33.54
C ARG A 511 22.43 -22.89 32.93
N ILE A 512 23.71 -22.94 33.22
CA ILE A 512 24.74 -22.09 32.60
C ILE A 512 25.73 -23.02 31.90
N TRP A 513 25.92 -22.80 30.59
CA TRP A 513 26.92 -23.50 29.79
C TRP A 513 27.98 -22.50 29.32
N ASP A 514 29.25 -22.90 29.38
CA ASP A 514 30.37 -22.15 28.82
C ASP A 514 31.36 -23.08 28.12
N GLU A 515 31.48 -22.96 26.80
CA GLU A 515 32.35 -23.81 25.96
C GLU A 515 33.83 -23.76 26.37
N VAL A 516 34.32 -22.66 26.95
CA VAL A 516 35.74 -22.52 27.31
C VAL A 516 36.00 -22.99 28.73
N ASP A 517 35.12 -22.60 29.67
CA ASP A 517 35.33 -22.84 31.09
C ASP A 517 34.71 -24.17 31.59
N ASP A 518 33.68 -24.70 30.92
CA ASP A 518 32.95 -25.92 31.32
C ASP A 518 32.38 -26.72 30.09
N PRO A 519 33.26 -27.36 29.27
CA PRO A 519 32.91 -28.02 28.01
C PRO A 519 32.33 -29.45 28.10
#